data_AF-A0A8J7MD85-F1
#
_entry.id   AF-A0A8J7MD85-F1
#
_cell.length_a   1.000
_cell.length_b   1.000
_cell.length_c   1.000
_cell.angle_alpha   90.00
_cell.angle_beta   90.00
_cell.angle_gamma   90.00
#
_symmetry.space_group_name_H-M   'P 1'
#
loop_
_entity.id
_entity.type
_entity.pdbx_description
1 polymer ?
#
loop_
_entity_poly.entity_id
_entity_poly.type
_entity_poly.pdbx_seq_one_letter_code
_entity_poly.pdbx_strand_id
1 'polypeptide(L)' 'MSISEITHLPLREKFQIMELLWDDMRSSVDSAGTPKEHQELLDSRRSRVARGEASLMDWDRVKNTIGQV' A
#
# COMPACT_ATOMS: atom_id res chain seq x y z
N MET A 1 18.95 -19.13 5.88
CA MET A 1 18.88 -18.74 4.46
C MET A 1 19.59 -17.41 4.32
N SER A 2 20.57 -17.29 3.43
CA SER A 2 21.24 -16.03 3.15
C SER A 2 20.42 -15.17 2.20
N ILE A 3 20.59 -13.84 2.25
CA ILE A 3 19.90 -12.92 1.31
C ILE A 3 20.26 -13.28 -0.15
N SER A 4 21.48 -13.74 -0.38
CA SER A 4 21.95 -14.20 -1.69
C SER A 4 21.16 -15.43 -2.19
N GLU A 5 20.81 -16.37 -1.31
CA GLU A 5 20.00 -17.55 -1.67
C GLU A 5 18.59 -17.15 -2.14
N ILE A 6 17.97 -16.14 -1.54
CA ILE A 6 16.62 -15.66 -1.92
C ILE A 6 16.58 -15.25 -3.40
N THR A 7 17.67 -14.67 -3.92
CA THR A 7 17.73 -14.23 -5.32
C THR A 7 17.65 -15.38 -6.33
N HIS A 8 17.99 -16.61 -5.92
CA HIS A 8 17.97 -17.81 -6.74
C HIS A 8 16.66 -18.60 -6.66
N LEU A 9 15.74 -18.20 -5.78
CA LEU A 9 14.47 -18.90 -5.61
C LEU A 9 13.51 -18.68 -6.81
N PRO A 10 12.65 -19.66 -7.11
CA PRO A 10 11.45 -19.48 -7.91
C PRO A 10 10.64 -18.25 -7.49
N LEU A 11 10.01 -17.60 -8.47
CA LEU A 11 9.22 -16.39 -8.25
C LEU A 11 8.12 -16.57 -7.18
N ARG A 12 7.47 -17.75 -7.16
CA ARG A 12 6.45 -18.07 -6.17
C ARG A 12 6.99 -18.00 -4.74
N GLU A 13 8.15 -18.60 -4.50
CA GLU A 13 8.75 -18.65 -3.18
C GLU A 13 9.24 -17.27 -2.74
N LYS A 14 9.75 -16.46 -3.67
CA LYS A 14 10.07 -15.05 -3.42
C LYS A 14 8.85 -14.27 -2.94
N PHE A 15 7.69 -14.44 -3.58
CA PHE A 15 6.45 -13.79 -3.16
C PHE A 15 5.99 -14.26 -1.78
N GLN A 16 6.06 -15.56 -1.49
CA GLN A 16 5.71 -16.10 -0.16
C GLN A 16 6.62 -15.53 0.94
N ILE A 17 7.93 -15.44 0.67
CA ILE A 17 8.88 -14.81 1.59
C ILE A 17 8.53 -13.32 1.77
N MET A 18 8.24 -12.61 0.68
CA MET A 18 7.85 -11.19 0.74
C MET A 18 6.60 -11.00 1.59
N GLU A 19 5.57 -11.83 1.43
CA GLU A 19 4.34 -11.78 2.22
C GLU A 19 4.62 -12.02 3.72
N LEU A 20 5.41 -13.03 4.05
CA LEU A 20 5.80 -13.34 5.43
C LEU A 20 6.59 -12.19 6.07
N LEU A 21 7.56 -11.63 5.34
CA LEU A 21 8.33 -10.48 5.82
C LEU A 21 7.44 -9.26 6.02
N TRP A 22 6.50 -9.00 5.11
CA TRP A 22 5.57 -7.87 5.24
C TRP A 22 4.64 -8.00 6.43
N ASP A 23 4.16 -9.21 6.72
CA ASP A 23 3.30 -9.48 7.86
C ASP A 23 4.05 -9.34 9.20
N ASP A 24 5.28 -9.87 9.26
CA ASP A 24 6.18 -9.72 10.43
C ASP A 24 6.48 -8.24 10.74
N MET A 25 6.87 -7.48 9.72
CA MET A 25 7.18 -6.05 9.86
C MET A 25 5.97 -5.18 10.20
N ARG A 26 4.73 -5.64 9.90
CA ARG A 26 3.51 -4.85 10.09
C ARG A 26 3.38 -4.34 11.53
N SER A 27 3.64 -5.20 12.51
CA SER A 27 3.57 -4.84 13.94
C SER A 27 4.49 -3.67 14.33
N SER A 28 5.68 -3.61 13.74
CA SER A 28 6.65 -2.54 13.97
C SER A 28 6.25 -1.26 13.23
N VAL A 29 5.71 -1.39 12.02
CA VAL A 29 5.22 -0.26 11.21
C VAL A 29 3.97 0.37 11.82
N ASP A 30 3.05 -0.40 12.38
CA ASP A 30 1.85 0.11 13.05
C ASP A 30 2.21 0.95 14.29
N SER A 31 3.33 0.63 14.94
CA SER A 31 3.87 1.42 16.04
C SER A 31 4.66 2.66 15.58
N ALA A 32 5.04 2.72 14.31
CA ALA A 32 5.73 3.86 13.73
C ALA A 32 4.71 4.96 13.38
N GLY A 33 5.03 6.20 13.75
CA GLY A 33 4.21 7.34 13.36
C GLY A 33 4.15 7.50 11.84
N THR A 34 2.97 7.87 11.31
CA THR A 34 2.85 8.23 9.89
C THR A 34 3.69 9.49 9.62
N PRO A 35 4.55 9.50 8.58
CA PRO A 35 5.28 10.70 8.19
C PRO A 35 4.33 11.88 7.95
N LYS A 36 4.70 13.06 8.46
CA LYS A 36 3.85 14.26 8.43
C LYS A 36 3.34 14.61 7.03
N GLU A 37 4.21 14.48 6.02
CA GLU A 37 3.86 14.74 4.62
C GLU A 37 2.74 13.83 4.10
N HIS A 38 2.75 12.55 4.50
CA HIS A 38 1.69 11.60 4.12
C HIS A 38 0.38 11.93 4.83
N GLN A 39 0.45 12.31 6.11
CA GLN A 39 -0.73 12.72 6.86
C GLN A 39 -1.38 13.98 6.25
N GLU A 40 -0.58 15.02 5.97
CA GLU A 40 -1.06 16.27 5.36
C GLU A 40 -1.70 16.03 3.99
N LEU A 41 -1.12 15.15 3.18
CA LEU A 41 -1.70 14.75 1.90
C LEU A 41 -3.07 14.08 2.08
N LEU A 42 -3.20 13.14 3.01
CA LEU A 42 -4.45 12.43 3.27
C LEU A 42 -5.52 13.36 3.85
N ASP A 43 -5.16 14.26 4.75
CA ASP A 43 -6.09 15.23 5.36
C ASP A 43 -6.56 16.27 4.34
N SER A 44 -5.68 16.72 3.45
CA SER A 44 -6.06 17.58 2.32
C SER A 44 -7.07 16.89 1.40
N ARG A 45 -6.85 15.61 1.06
CA ARG A 45 -7.79 14.82 0.24
C ARG A 45 -9.14 14.64 0.92
N ARG A 46 -9.17 14.32 2.22
CA ARG A 46 -10.42 14.23 3.01
C ARG A 46 -11.17 15.55 3.03
N SER A 47 -10.46 16.66 3.23
CA SER A 47 -11.05 18.00 3.26
C SER A 47 -11.71 18.37 1.93
N ARG A 48 -11.09 18.02 0.80
CA ARG A 48 -11.69 18.23 -0.54
C ARG A 48 -12.98 17.44 -0.71
N VAL A 49 -13.03 16.20 -0.23
CA VAL A 49 -14.27 15.40 -0.24
C VAL A 49 -15.35 16.06 0.61
N ALA A 50 -15.02 16.50 1.82
CA ALA A 50 -15.96 17.17 2.72
C ALA A 50 -16.52 18.48 2.14
N ARG A 51 -15.74 19.20 1.33
CA ARG A 51 -16.16 20.41 0.60
C ARG A 51 -16.91 20.13 -0.71
N GLY A 52 -17.05 18.87 -1.12
CA GLY A 52 -17.66 18.50 -2.41
C GLY A 52 -16.77 18.73 -3.63
N GLU A 53 -15.48 19.03 -3.43
CA GLU A 53 -14.49 19.26 -4.50
C GLU A 53 -13.87 17.94 -5.03
N ALA A 54 -14.20 16.81 -4.40
CA ALA A 54 -13.80 15.48 -4.80
C ALA A 54 -14.88 14.46 -4.39
N SER A 55 -15.03 13.40 -5.18
CA SER A 55 -15.93 12.29 -4.86
C SER A 55 -15.13 11.04 -4.48
N LEU A 56 -15.64 10.30 -3.48
CA LEU A 56 -15.16 8.95 -3.21
C LEU A 56 -15.91 7.99 -4.14
N MET A 57 -15.15 7.19 -4.87
CA MET A 57 -15.70 6.17 -5.75
C MET A 57 -15.53 4.80 -5.10
N ASP A 58 -16.52 3.96 -5.30
CA ASP A 58 -16.47 2.55 -4.90
C ASP A 58 -15.39 1.84 -5.74
N TRP A 59 -14.44 1.21 -5.05
CA TRP A 59 -13.31 0.50 -5.66
C TRP A 59 -13.77 -0.57 -6.66
N ASP A 60 -14.80 -1.34 -6.32
CA ASP A 60 -15.28 -2.41 -7.19
C ASP A 60 -15.92 -1.89 -8.47
N ARG A 61 -16.42 -0.64 -8.45
CA ARG A 61 -16.97 0.03 -9.63
C ARG A 61 -15.89 0.60 -10.54
N VAL A 62 -14.76 1.03 -10.01
CA VAL A 62 -13.75 1.79 -10.78
C VAL A 62 -12.48 1.03 -11.09
N LYS A 63 -12.17 -0.07 -10.39
CA LYS A 63 -10.89 -0.79 -10.58
C LYS A 63 -10.64 -1.21 -12.03
N ASN A 64 -11.69 -1.54 -12.78
CA ASN A 64 -11.60 -1.97 -14.18
C ASN A 64 -11.43 -0.80 -15.17
N THR A 65 -11.60 0.44 -14.74
CA THR A 65 -11.44 1.63 -15.60
C THR A 65 -10.02 2.19 -15.53
N ILE A 66 -9.20 1.73 -14.58
CA ILE A 66 -7.83 2.21 -14.38
C ILE A 66 -6.91 1.50 -15.38
N GLY A 67 -6.08 2.28 -16.09
CA GLY A 67 -5.12 1.73 -17.07
C GLY A 67 -5.73 1.30 -18.41
N GLN A 68 -7.04 1.48 -18.59
CA GLN A 68 -7.68 1.45 -19.90
C GLN A 68 -7.37 2.79 -20.59
N VAL A 69 -6.30 2.81 -21.40
CA VAL A 69 -5.94 3.93 -22.30
C VAL A 69 -6.11 3.45 -23.73
#